data_AF-A0A6A5STH8-F1
#
_entry.id   AF-A0A6A5STH8-F1
#
_cell.length_a   1.000
_cell.length_b   1.000
_cell.length_c   1.000
_cell.angle_alpha   90.00
_cell.angle_beta   90.00
_cell.angle_gamma   90.00
#
_symmetry.space_group_name_H-M   'P 1'
#
loop_
_entity.id
_entity.type
_entity.pdbx_description
1 polymer ?
#
loop_
_entity_poly.entity_id
_entity_poly.type
_entity_poly.pdbx_seq_one_letter_code
_entity_poly.pdbx_strand_id
1 'polypeptide(L)'
;MTEWSFNEKTQGFGWFLQNKYAGKAEILNEGKAGYTSSALKQDFDRVIRRATAPAAAPTLLFTIFLGANDACIIGSSEYVPWPLFSANIRAFIDAILSYHVLSNTKIVLITPPPIAGPAPMVEKTMTKDEIEVANRWKKEGPRYKTYMSKKRYAEGIMHIAGEYEEAGRVVALNFWRDIVDAVLEEEGGTYDEETPPGCGLVGAKAFPTGWFTDGLHLNVKGYNVLSKGLIELLTKKWPELAPESL
;
A
#
# COMPACT_ATOMS: atom_id res chain seq x y z
N MET A 1 -2.75 -3.15 -8.99
CA MET A 1 -3.13 -1.72 -9.05
C MET A 1 -4.59 -1.58 -8.60
N THR A 2 -5.14 -0.37 -8.49
CA THR A 2 -6.57 -0.16 -8.16
C THR A 2 -7.19 0.67 -9.27
N GLU A 3 -8.50 0.54 -9.54
CA GLU A 3 -9.17 1.30 -10.60
C GLU A 3 -8.95 2.82 -10.47
N TRP A 4 -8.90 3.32 -9.23
CA TRP A 4 -8.80 4.75 -8.95
C TRP A 4 -7.38 5.29 -9.02
N SER A 5 -6.36 4.44 -9.20
CA SER A 5 -4.97 4.91 -9.30
C SER A 5 -4.68 5.68 -10.60
N PHE A 6 -5.60 5.72 -11.56
CA PHE A 6 -5.44 6.44 -12.83
C PHE A 6 -6.25 7.74 -12.89
N ASN A 7 -6.86 8.14 -11.79
CA ASN A 7 -7.65 9.36 -11.74
C ASN A 7 -6.72 10.60 -11.68
N GLU A 8 -6.80 11.44 -12.71
CA GLU A 8 -6.07 12.71 -12.81
C GLU A 8 -6.39 13.67 -11.67
N LYS A 9 -7.66 13.76 -11.23
CA LYS A 9 -8.08 14.72 -10.19
C LYS A 9 -7.41 14.46 -8.85
N THR A 10 -7.17 13.20 -8.53
CA THR A 10 -6.44 12.80 -7.32
C THR A 10 -4.95 12.65 -7.59
N GLN A 11 -4.49 12.87 -8.82
CA GLN A 11 -3.12 12.58 -9.27
C GLN A 11 -2.70 11.16 -8.90
N GLY A 12 -3.58 10.19 -9.20
CA GLY A 12 -3.36 8.79 -8.85
C GLY A 12 -2.01 8.28 -9.35
N PHE A 13 -1.37 7.36 -8.61
CA PHE A 13 0.00 6.94 -8.93
C PHE A 13 0.14 6.32 -10.34
N GLY A 14 -0.89 5.66 -10.85
CA GLY A 14 -0.92 5.14 -12.22
C GLY A 14 -0.96 6.25 -13.27
N TRP A 15 -1.76 7.30 -13.05
CA TRP A 15 -1.75 8.51 -13.88
C TRP A 15 -0.39 9.20 -13.82
N PHE A 16 0.20 9.33 -12.63
CA PHE A 16 1.52 9.89 -12.45
C PHE A 16 2.58 9.11 -13.24
N LEU A 17 2.56 7.77 -13.14
CA LEU A 17 3.50 6.91 -13.88
C LEU A 17 3.31 7.04 -15.41
N GLN A 18 2.07 7.12 -15.89
CA GLN A 18 1.80 7.33 -17.32
C GLN A 18 2.42 8.61 -17.84
N ASN A 19 2.32 9.71 -17.08
CA ASN A 19 2.94 10.97 -17.45
C ASN A 19 4.48 10.90 -17.34
N LYS A 20 5.00 10.28 -16.27
CA LYS A 20 6.44 10.21 -16.01
C LYS A 20 7.19 9.37 -17.04
N TYR A 21 6.57 8.29 -17.52
CA TYR A 21 7.13 7.34 -18.50
C TYR A 21 6.54 7.50 -19.91
N ALA A 22 5.86 8.62 -20.19
CA ALA A 22 5.26 8.89 -21.49
C ALA A 22 6.30 8.77 -22.62
N GLY A 23 5.97 7.98 -23.64
CA GLY A 23 6.85 7.70 -24.78
C GLY A 23 8.02 6.75 -24.50
N LYS A 24 8.12 6.20 -23.29
CA LYS A 24 9.25 5.37 -22.84
C LYS A 24 8.83 3.98 -22.38
N ALA A 25 7.76 3.91 -21.59
CA ALA A 25 7.17 2.65 -21.15
C ALA A 25 5.64 2.77 -21.08
N GLU A 26 4.97 1.65 -21.37
CA GLU A 26 3.53 1.54 -21.20
C GLU A 26 3.19 1.16 -19.75
N ILE A 27 2.20 1.83 -19.17
CA ILE A 27 1.70 1.55 -17.82
C ILE A 27 0.33 0.87 -17.92
N LEU A 28 0.24 -0.39 -17.50
CA LEU A 28 -0.94 -1.23 -17.67
C LEU A 28 -1.71 -1.44 -16.36
N ASN A 29 -3.01 -1.12 -16.34
CA ASN A 29 -3.87 -1.32 -15.18
C ASN A 29 -4.45 -2.74 -15.05
N GLU A 30 -3.84 -3.53 -14.17
CA GLU A 30 -4.34 -4.84 -13.72
C GLU A 30 -5.13 -4.78 -12.41
N GLY A 31 -5.48 -3.57 -11.99
CA GLY A 31 -6.25 -3.31 -10.79
C GLY A 31 -7.75 -3.42 -10.99
N LYS A 32 -8.42 -3.95 -9.98
CA LYS A 32 -9.88 -4.01 -9.92
C LYS A 32 -10.36 -3.53 -8.55
N ALA A 33 -11.39 -2.68 -8.54
CA ALA A 33 -11.96 -2.18 -7.30
C ALA A 33 -12.45 -3.33 -6.40
N GLY A 34 -12.19 -3.21 -5.10
CA GLY A 34 -12.60 -4.22 -4.11
C GLY A 34 -11.82 -5.54 -4.11
N TYR A 35 -10.86 -5.74 -5.01
CA TYR A 35 -10.10 -6.99 -5.06
C TYR A 35 -9.27 -7.21 -3.80
N THR A 36 -9.29 -8.45 -3.32
CA THR A 36 -8.37 -9.00 -2.33
C THR A 36 -7.28 -9.80 -3.05
N SER A 37 -6.24 -10.23 -2.33
CA SER A 37 -5.24 -11.17 -2.86
C SER A 37 -5.87 -12.46 -3.38
N SER A 38 -6.87 -13.00 -2.68
CA SER A 38 -7.58 -14.22 -3.10
C SER A 38 -8.39 -14.02 -4.38
N ALA A 39 -9.03 -12.86 -4.55
CA ALA A 39 -9.75 -12.52 -5.79
C ALA A 39 -8.77 -12.36 -6.96
N LEU A 40 -7.65 -11.64 -6.75
CA LEU A 40 -6.64 -11.50 -7.80
C LEU A 40 -6.04 -12.84 -8.21
N LYS A 41 -5.87 -13.79 -7.27
CA LYS A 41 -5.29 -15.09 -7.58
C LYS A 41 -5.97 -15.82 -8.72
N GLN A 42 -7.29 -15.70 -8.83
CA GLN A 42 -8.07 -16.30 -9.92
C GLN A 42 -7.76 -15.67 -11.29
N ASP A 43 -7.37 -14.40 -11.31
CA ASP A 43 -7.05 -13.64 -12.51
C ASP A 43 -5.55 -13.53 -12.80
N PHE A 44 -4.69 -13.90 -11.86
CA PHE A 44 -3.25 -13.65 -11.95
C PHE A 44 -2.62 -14.38 -13.13
N ASP A 45 -3.11 -15.58 -13.46
CA ASP A 45 -2.65 -16.32 -14.63
C ASP A 45 -2.86 -15.56 -15.95
N ARG A 46 -3.93 -14.76 -16.05
CA ARG A 46 -4.15 -13.91 -17.23
C ARG A 46 -3.07 -12.85 -17.34
N VAL A 47 -2.67 -12.24 -16.22
CA VAL A 47 -1.63 -11.22 -16.17
C VAL A 47 -0.29 -11.81 -16.61
N ILE A 48 0.07 -12.97 -16.05
CA ILE A 48 1.29 -13.70 -16.42
C ILE A 48 1.28 -14.10 -17.89
N ARG A 49 0.20 -14.74 -18.37
CA ARG A 49 0.09 -15.13 -19.80
C ARG A 49 0.29 -13.96 -20.75
N ARG A 50 -0.23 -12.78 -20.42
CA ARG A 50 0.00 -11.56 -21.21
C ARG A 50 1.47 -11.15 -21.16
N ALA A 51 2.05 -11.07 -19.96
CA ALA A 51 3.43 -10.61 -19.76
C ALA A 51 4.47 -11.56 -20.40
N THR A 52 4.14 -12.83 -20.57
CA THR A 52 5.02 -13.85 -21.15
C THR A 52 4.64 -14.25 -22.58
N ALA A 53 3.75 -13.52 -23.24
CA ALA A 53 3.36 -13.86 -24.61
C ALA A 53 4.54 -13.65 -25.59
N PRO A 54 4.70 -14.48 -26.64
CA PRO A 54 5.88 -14.42 -27.52
C PRO A 54 6.14 -13.07 -28.20
N ALA A 55 5.10 -12.26 -28.40
CA ALA A 55 5.18 -10.94 -29.02
C ALA A 55 4.96 -9.79 -28.01
N ALA A 56 4.91 -10.09 -26.70
CA ALA A 56 4.76 -9.06 -25.68
C ALA A 56 6.04 -8.20 -25.59
N ALA A 57 5.86 -6.90 -25.40
CA ALA A 57 6.97 -6.04 -25.01
C ALA A 57 7.57 -6.53 -23.67
N PRO A 58 8.90 -6.40 -23.46
CA PRO A 58 9.52 -6.79 -22.21
C PRO A 58 8.86 -6.12 -21.00
N THR A 59 8.41 -6.91 -20.02
CA THR A 59 7.86 -6.35 -18.78
C THR A 59 9.00 -5.90 -17.89
N LEU A 60 9.12 -4.59 -17.66
CA LEU A 60 10.19 -4.01 -16.85
C LEU A 60 9.96 -4.19 -15.35
N LEU A 61 8.72 -3.98 -14.89
CA LEU A 61 8.38 -3.87 -13.47
C LEU A 61 6.96 -4.39 -13.21
N PHE A 62 6.81 -5.19 -12.14
CA PHE A 62 5.53 -5.42 -11.48
C PHE A 62 5.43 -4.60 -10.20
N THR A 63 4.31 -3.89 -10.01
CA THR A 63 3.93 -3.32 -8.72
C THR A 63 2.77 -4.10 -8.13
N ILE A 64 2.98 -4.73 -6.97
CA ILE A 64 1.96 -5.48 -6.25
C ILE A 64 1.51 -4.63 -5.06
N PHE A 65 0.36 -3.97 -5.22
CA PHE A 65 -0.25 -3.11 -4.21
C PHE A 65 -1.58 -3.70 -3.76
N LEU A 66 -1.54 -4.57 -2.76
CA LEU A 66 -2.66 -5.34 -2.22
C LEU A 66 -2.62 -5.31 -0.68
N GLY A 67 -3.62 -5.91 -0.03
CA GLY A 67 -3.67 -6.03 1.42
C GLY A 67 -4.67 -5.06 2.07
N ALA A 68 -5.04 -3.97 1.38
CA ALA A 68 -5.93 -2.96 1.95
C ALA A 68 -7.34 -3.52 2.24
N ASN A 69 -7.88 -4.35 1.35
CA ASN A 69 -9.17 -5.04 1.54
C ASN A 69 -8.99 -6.32 2.35
N ASP A 70 -7.92 -7.07 2.10
CA ASP A 70 -7.59 -8.32 2.81
C ASP A 70 -7.55 -8.10 4.33
N ALA A 71 -6.91 -7.02 4.77
CA ALA A 71 -6.73 -6.68 6.19
C ALA A 71 -7.97 -6.06 6.86
N CYS A 72 -9.04 -5.77 6.12
CA CYS A 72 -10.27 -5.26 6.73
C CYS A 72 -10.87 -6.29 7.69
N ILE A 73 -11.21 -5.88 8.91
CA ILE A 73 -11.85 -6.76 9.88
C ILE A 73 -13.34 -6.82 9.58
N ILE A 74 -13.84 -8.03 9.28
CA ILE A 74 -15.25 -8.33 9.04
C ILE A 74 -15.68 -9.34 10.10
N GLY A 75 -16.55 -8.90 11.02
CA GLY A 75 -16.90 -9.70 12.19
C GLY A 75 -15.70 -9.88 13.12
N SER A 76 -15.19 -11.11 13.23
CA SER A 76 -14.09 -11.48 14.13
C SER A 76 -12.75 -11.73 13.42
N SER A 77 -12.68 -11.70 12.10
CA SER A 77 -11.48 -12.00 11.33
C SER A 77 -11.19 -10.99 10.24
N GLU A 78 -9.98 -11.02 9.68
CA GLU A 78 -9.69 -10.30 8.45
C GLU A 78 -10.48 -10.87 7.27
N TYR A 79 -10.71 -10.06 6.23
CA TYR A 79 -11.43 -10.49 5.04
C TYR A 79 -10.68 -11.59 4.29
N VAL A 80 -9.35 -11.49 4.23
CA VAL A 80 -8.49 -12.61 3.84
C VAL A 80 -7.46 -12.82 4.95
N PRO A 81 -7.60 -13.89 5.77
CA PRO A 81 -6.70 -14.15 6.89
C PRO A 81 -5.23 -14.23 6.48
N TRP A 82 -4.35 -13.81 7.39
CA TRP A 82 -2.91 -13.67 7.11
C TRP A 82 -2.21 -14.89 6.52
N PRO A 83 -2.45 -16.14 6.99
CA PRO A 83 -1.84 -17.31 6.38
C PRO A 83 -2.15 -17.41 4.88
N LEU A 84 -3.39 -17.11 4.49
CA LEU A 84 -3.81 -17.14 3.09
C LEU A 84 -3.27 -15.93 2.31
N PHE A 85 -3.35 -14.72 2.87
CA PHE A 85 -2.82 -13.51 2.25
C PHE A 85 -1.32 -13.65 1.93
N SER A 86 -0.52 -14.04 2.94
CA SER A 86 0.92 -14.16 2.80
C SER A 86 1.32 -15.28 1.81
N ALA A 87 0.59 -16.39 1.79
CA ALA A 87 0.78 -17.44 0.77
C ALA A 87 0.44 -16.94 -0.65
N ASN A 88 -0.58 -16.11 -0.81
CA ASN A 88 -0.93 -15.53 -2.09
C ASN A 88 0.15 -14.57 -2.60
N ILE A 89 0.67 -13.69 -1.74
CA ILE A 89 1.75 -12.75 -2.12
C ILE A 89 3.00 -13.53 -2.56
N ARG A 90 3.44 -14.54 -1.80
CA ARG A 90 4.56 -15.41 -2.19
C ARG A 90 4.31 -16.10 -3.53
N ALA A 91 3.13 -16.68 -3.72
CA ALA A 91 2.78 -17.33 -4.98
C ALA A 91 2.86 -16.38 -6.19
N PHE A 92 2.49 -15.09 -6.04
CA PHE A 92 2.63 -14.10 -7.11
C PHE A 92 4.09 -13.79 -7.42
N ILE A 93 4.93 -13.64 -6.39
CA ILE A 93 6.36 -13.40 -6.54
C ILE A 93 7.00 -14.62 -7.22
N ASP A 94 6.81 -15.82 -6.67
CA ASP A 94 7.38 -17.07 -7.18
C ASP A 94 7.00 -17.31 -8.64
N ALA A 95 5.73 -17.07 -8.99
CA ALA A 95 5.27 -17.17 -10.37
C ALA A 95 6.08 -16.23 -11.27
N ILE A 96 6.18 -14.93 -10.96
CA ILE A 96 6.98 -13.97 -11.76
C ILE A 96 8.45 -14.40 -11.81
N LEU A 97 9.00 -14.90 -10.70
CA LEU A 97 10.39 -15.30 -10.62
C LEU A 97 10.73 -16.54 -11.47
N SER A 98 9.76 -17.45 -11.64
CA SER A 98 9.95 -18.74 -12.31
C SER A 98 9.99 -18.67 -13.85
N TYR A 99 9.40 -17.64 -14.46
CA TYR A 99 9.37 -17.54 -15.93
C TYR A 99 10.67 -16.92 -16.47
N HIS A 100 11.37 -17.67 -17.34
CA HIS A 100 12.62 -17.20 -17.96
C HIS A 100 12.45 -15.87 -18.73
N VAL A 101 11.31 -15.65 -19.39
CA VAL A 101 11.00 -14.41 -20.13
C VAL A 101 11.00 -13.18 -19.21
N LEU A 102 10.75 -13.39 -17.91
CA LEU A 102 10.68 -12.34 -16.89
C LEU A 102 11.96 -12.27 -16.04
N SER A 103 13.08 -12.85 -16.49
CA SER A 103 14.33 -12.92 -15.71
C SER A 103 14.88 -11.54 -15.32
N ASN A 104 14.64 -10.53 -16.15
CA ASN A 104 15.09 -9.16 -15.92
C ASN A 104 14.02 -8.26 -15.27
N THR A 105 12.78 -8.75 -15.14
CA THR A 105 11.66 -8.01 -14.58
C THR A 105 11.86 -7.77 -13.09
N LYS A 106 11.62 -6.54 -12.64
CA LYS A 106 11.69 -6.16 -11.22
C LYS A 106 10.33 -6.29 -10.55
N ILE A 107 10.31 -6.47 -9.24
CA ILE A 107 9.07 -6.57 -8.45
C ILE A 107 9.16 -5.60 -7.27
N VAL A 108 8.16 -4.73 -7.15
CA VAL A 108 7.95 -3.90 -5.96
C VAL A 108 6.65 -4.30 -5.28
N LEU A 109 6.74 -4.73 -4.03
CA LEU A 109 5.58 -4.82 -3.15
C LEU A 109 5.32 -3.44 -2.54
N ILE A 110 4.06 -2.99 -2.54
CA ILE A 110 3.67 -1.73 -1.91
C ILE A 110 2.74 -2.08 -0.75
N THR A 111 3.12 -1.71 0.46
CA THR A 111 2.31 -1.99 1.66
C THR A 111 0.97 -1.24 1.61
N PRO A 112 -0.15 -1.80 2.09
CA PRO A 112 -1.42 -1.07 2.17
C PRO A 112 -1.27 0.20 3.02
N PRO A 113 -2.01 1.28 2.73
CA PRO A 113 -2.02 2.47 3.58
C PRO A 113 -2.89 2.30 4.85
N PRO A 114 -2.74 3.19 5.84
CA PRO A 114 -3.69 3.38 6.93
C PRO A 114 -5.07 3.76 6.44
N ILE A 115 -6.05 3.50 7.31
CA ILE A 115 -7.33 4.17 7.23
C ILE A 115 -7.22 5.49 7.99
N ALA A 116 -7.84 6.53 7.45
CA ALA A 116 -7.98 7.82 8.10
C ALA A 116 -9.27 7.86 8.91
N GLY A 117 -9.27 7.14 10.03
CA GLY A 117 -10.36 7.19 10.98
C GLY A 117 -10.43 8.56 11.66
N PRO A 118 -11.59 9.26 11.67
CA PRO A 118 -11.71 10.47 12.45
C PRO A 118 -11.51 10.14 13.94
N ALA A 119 -10.72 10.98 14.60
CA ALA A 119 -10.38 10.89 16.00
C ALA A 119 -10.99 12.08 16.75
N PRO A 120 -11.72 11.86 17.86
CA PRO A 120 -12.16 12.95 18.71
C PRO A 120 -10.95 13.67 19.31
N MET A 121 -11.00 15.01 19.31
CA MET A 121 -10.02 15.82 20.00
C MET A 121 -10.15 15.62 21.51
N VAL A 122 -9.04 15.73 22.23
CA VAL A 122 -9.06 15.78 23.70
C VAL A 122 -9.66 17.11 24.13
N GLU A 123 -10.79 17.09 24.83
CA GLU A 123 -11.36 18.30 25.42
C GLU A 123 -10.54 18.73 26.65
N LYS A 124 -10.44 20.03 26.91
CA LYS A 124 -9.63 20.59 28.02
C LYS A 124 -10.05 20.05 29.39
N THR A 125 -11.28 19.59 29.53
CA THR A 125 -11.86 19.06 30.76
C THR A 125 -11.62 17.56 30.94
N MET A 126 -11.14 16.85 29.91
CA MET A 126 -10.89 15.41 30.02
C MET A 126 -9.62 15.13 30.82
N THR A 127 -9.76 14.26 31.81
CA THR A 127 -8.66 13.66 32.54
C THR A 127 -8.00 12.54 31.71
N LYS A 128 -6.77 12.16 32.07
CA LYS A 128 -6.08 11.03 31.44
C LYS A 128 -6.87 9.72 31.59
N ASP A 129 -7.42 9.46 32.78
CA ASP A 129 -8.21 8.26 33.06
C ASP A 129 -9.46 8.18 32.18
N GLU A 130 -10.15 9.30 31.94
CA GLU A 130 -11.30 9.35 31.05
C GLU A 130 -10.93 9.06 29.59
N ILE A 131 -9.78 9.56 29.12
CA ILE A 131 -9.25 9.27 27.79
C ILE A 131 -8.92 7.77 27.67
N GLU A 132 -8.26 7.19 28.67
CA GLU A 132 -7.91 5.76 28.70
C GLU A 132 -9.16 4.87 28.68
N VAL A 133 -10.18 5.20 29.48
CA VAL A 133 -11.46 4.49 29.49
C VAL A 133 -12.14 4.60 28.13
N ALA A 134 -12.20 5.79 27.53
CA ALA A 134 -12.78 5.99 26.20
C ALA A 134 -12.03 5.18 25.12
N ASN A 135 -10.70 5.16 25.19
CA ASN A 135 -9.86 4.44 24.25
C ASN A 135 -9.96 2.93 24.41
N ARG A 136 -10.18 2.39 25.63
CA ARG A 136 -10.42 0.96 25.84
C ARG A 136 -11.59 0.44 25.00
N TRP A 137 -12.71 1.16 24.99
CA TRP A 137 -13.87 0.80 24.16
C TRP A 137 -13.61 0.98 22.66
N LYS A 138 -12.89 2.04 22.26
CA LYS A 138 -12.54 2.27 20.85
C LYS A 138 -11.57 1.22 20.29
N LYS A 139 -10.64 0.72 21.11
CA LYS A 139 -9.72 -0.37 20.75
C LYS A 139 -10.47 -1.66 20.40
N GLU A 140 -11.64 -1.89 21.00
CA GLU A 140 -12.52 -3.01 20.65
C GLU A 140 -13.34 -2.81 19.37
N GLY A 141 -13.41 -1.57 18.87
CA GLY A 141 -14.18 -1.22 17.69
C GLY A 141 -13.56 -1.68 16.37
N PRO A 142 -14.38 -1.89 15.33
CA PRO A 142 -13.92 -2.40 14.03
C PRO A 142 -12.90 -1.48 13.35
N ARG A 143 -12.97 -0.18 13.60
CA ARG A 143 -12.04 0.82 13.05
C ARG A 143 -10.61 0.60 13.56
N TYR A 144 -10.41 0.61 14.87
CA TYR A 144 -9.08 0.41 15.45
C TYR A 144 -8.54 -0.98 15.10
N LYS A 145 -9.37 -2.02 15.19
CA LYS A 145 -8.98 -3.39 14.79
C LYS A 145 -8.54 -3.47 13.32
N THR A 146 -9.27 -2.82 12.41
CA THR A 146 -8.89 -2.74 10.99
C THR A 146 -7.60 -1.94 10.79
N TYR A 147 -7.41 -0.84 11.53
CA TYR A 147 -6.15 -0.08 11.50
C TYR A 147 -4.96 -0.96 11.90
N MET A 148 -5.05 -1.65 13.03
CA MET A 148 -3.98 -2.53 13.53
C MET A 148 -3.75 -3.73 12.61
N SER A 149 -4.81 -4.29 12.04
CA SER A 149 -4.70 -5.34 11.03
C SER A 149 -3.94 -4.85 9.80
N LYS A 150 -4.25 -3.66 9.26
CA LYS A 150 -3.52 -3.11 8.10
C LYS A 150 -2.05 -2.82 8.43
N LYS A 151 -1.72 -2.31 9.63
CA LYS A 151 -0.33 -2.17 10.10
C LYS A 151 0.39 -3.53 10.06
N ARG A 152 -0.22 -4.58 10.63
CA ARG A 152 0.33 -5.94 10.63
C ARG A 152 0.57 -6.48 9.22
N TYR A 153 -0.34 -6.21 8.28
CA TYR A 153 -0.18 -6.64 6.88
C TYR A 153 0.92 -5.86 6.17
N ALA A 154 1.08 -4.56 6.47
CA ALA A 154 2.18 -3.75 5.95
C ALA A 154 3.53 -4.28 6.43
N GLU A 155 3.68 -4.51 7.73
CA GLU A 155 4.90 -5.10 8.33
C GLU A 155 5.19 -6.47 7.74
N GLY A 156 4.16 -7.30 7.59
CA GLY A 156 4.28 -8.62 7.00
C GLY A 156 4.70 -8.61 5.52
N ILE A 157 4.25 -7.64 4.72
CA ILE A 157 4.73 -7.47 3.34
C ILE A 157 6.22 -7.09 3.31
N MET A 158 6.66 -6.22 4.23
CA MET A 158 8.09 -5.90 4.36
C MET A 158 8.91 -7.13 4.70
N HIS A 159 8.41 -7.98 5.62
CA HIS A 159 9.06 -9.26 5.94
C HIS A 159 9.13 -10.19 4.73
N ILE A 160 8.02 -10.37 4.01
CA ILE A 160 7.99 -11.20 2.79
C ILE A 160 9.03 -10.72 1.79
N ALA A 161 9.15 -9.41 1.51
CA ALA A 161 10.16 -8.92 0.58
C ALA A 161 11.60 -9.26 1.02
N GLY A 162 11.88 -9.27 2.32
CA GLY A 162 13.17 -9.70 2.87
C GLY A 162 13.48 -11.17 2.60
N GLU A 163 12.47 -12.05 2.56
CA GLU A 163 12.64 -13.46 2.19
C GLU A 163 13.14 -13.64 0.74
N TYR A 164 12.95 -12.63 -0.12
CA TYR A 164 13.35 -12.65 -1.53
C TYR A 164 14.56 -11.76 -1.83
N GLU A 165 15.31 -11.32 -0.81
CA GLU A 165 16.47 -10.45 -1.01
C GLU A 165 17.53 -11.08 -1.94
N GLU A 166 17.77 -12.39 -1.81
CA GLU A 166 18.72 -13.14 -2.66
C GLU A 166 18.35 -13.13 -4.15
N ALA A 167 17.07 -12.94 -4.49
CA ALA A 167 16.65 -12.83 -5.89
C ALA A 167 17.15 -11.54 -6.55
N GLY A 168 17.58 -10.53 -5.77
CA GLY A 168 18.17 -9.27 -6.25
C GLY A 168 17.21 -8.36 -7.04
N ARG A 169 15.95 -8.77 -7.20
CA ARG A 169 14.95 -8.07 -8.04
C ARG A 169 13.57 -7.95 -7.40
N VAL A 170 13.49 -8.15 -6.08
CA VAL A 170 12.28 -7.98 -5.27
C VAL A 170 12.59 -6.99 -4.14
N VAL A 171 11.79 -5.93 -4.01
CA VAL A 171 11.87 -5.00 -2.89
C VAL A 171 10.46 -4.62 -2.42
N ALA A 172 10.35 -4.03 -1.23
CA ALA A 172 9.10 -3.44 -0.76
C ALA A 172 9.24 -1.94 -0.48
N LEU A 173 8.19 -1.18 -0.81
CA LEU A 173 7.98 0.19 -0.38
C LEU A 173 7.09 0.18 0.87
N ASN A 174 7.61 0.68 1.99
CA ASN A 174 6.89 0.79 3.26
C ASN A 174 5.95 2.00 3.27
N PHE A 175 5.03 2.02 2.30
CA PHE A 175 4.10 3.11 2.11
C PHE A 175 3.21 3.39 3.33
N TRP A 176 2.93 2.38 4.17
CA TRP A 176 2.25 2.57 5.44
C TRP A 176 3.03 3.52 6.36
N ARG A 177 4.34 3.29 6.48
CA ARG A 177 5.18 4.15 7.31
C ARG A 177 5.38 5.51 6.67
N ASP A 178 5.64 5.54 5.37
CA ASP A 178 5.91 6.78 4.63
C ASP A 178 4.75 7.79 4.76
N ILE A 179 3.50 7.33 4.65
CA ILE A 179 2.32 8.20 4.77
C ILE A 179 2.05 8.63 6.22
N VAL A 180 2.39 7.80 7.20
CA VAL A 180 2.31 8.16 8.63
C VAL A 180 3.36 9.20 8.99
N ASP A 181 4.59 9.05 8.50
CA ASP A 181 5.66 10.02 8.73
C ASP A 181 5.36 11.36 8.06
N ALA A 182 4.89 11.32 6.81
CA ALA A 182 4.57 12.54 6.08
C ALA A 182 3.42 13.34 6.74
N VAL A 183 2.41 12.68 7.33
CA VAL A 183 1.35 13.42 8.05
C VAL A 183 1.84 13.96 9.39
N LEU A 184 2.76 13.27 10.07
CA LEU A 184 3.36 13.76 11.30
C LEU A 184 4.28 14.97 11.05
N GLU A 185 4.97 14.99 9.92
CA GLU A 185 5.76 16.14 9.47
C GLU A 185 4.85 17.35 9.18
N GLU A 186 3.74 17.14 8.45
CA GLU A 186 2.77 18.21 8.15
C GLU A 186 2.09 18.77 9.40
N GLU A 187 1.59 17.89 10.28
CA GLU A 187 0.80 18.27 11.45
C GLU A 187 1.64 18.57 12.69
N GLY A 188 2.96 18.42 12.60
CA GLY A 188 3.90 18.54 13.72
C GLY A 188 3.68 17.47 14.79
N GLY A 189 4.58 16.49 14.88
CA GLY A 189 4.55 15.51 15.96
C GLY A 189 5.57 14.39 15.77
N THR A 190 5.58 13.47 16.72
CA THR A 190 6.37 12.25 16.67
C THR A 190 5.44 11.05 16.62
N TYR A 191 5.93 9.94 16.10
CA TYR A 191 5.17 8.70 16.10
C TYR A 191 4.90 8.23 17.53
N ASP A 192 3.62 8.00 17.83
CA ASP A 192 3.16 7.40 19.08
C ASP A 192 2.46 6.07 18.74
N GLU A 193 2.95 4.98 19.32
CA GLU A 193 2.38 3.65 19.13
C GLU A 193 1.01 3.47 19.78
N GLU A 194 0.72 4.25 20.83
CA GLU A 194 -0.57 4.17 21.52
C GLU A 194 -1.67 4.93 20.78
N THR A 195 -1.33 6.03 20.11
CA THR A 195 -2.29 6.86 19.35
C THR A 195 -1.82 7.24 17.95
N PRO A 196 -1.43 6.26 17.10
CA PRO A 196 -0.85 6.57 15.81
C PRO A 196 -1.85 7.26 14.87
N PRO A 197 -1.39 8.12 13.94
CA PRO A 197 -2.28 8.90 13.08
C PRO A 197 -3.31 8.04 12.33
N GLY A 198 -4.57 8.46 12.37
CA GLY A 198 -5.71 7.80 11.71
C GLY A 198 -6.30 6.59 12.44
N CYS A 199 -5.75 6.18 13.60
CA CYS A 199 -6.27 5.02 14.34
C CYS A 199 -7.68 5.23 14.95
N GLY A 200 -8.14 6.48 15.04
CA GLY A 200 -9.48 6.84 15.53
C GLY A 200 -9.64 6.82 17.05
N LEU A 201 -8.55 6.65 17.80
CA LEU A 201 -8.51 6.84 19.25
C LEU A 201 -8.61 8.32 19.61
N VAL A 202 -9.15 8.62 20.79
CA VAL A 202 -9.17 9.98 21.34
C VAL A 202 -7.73 10.47 21.50
N GLY A 203 -7.45 11.66 20.98
CA GLY A 203 -6.13 12.28 21.00
C GLY A 203 -5.19 11.85 19.86
N ALA A 204 -5.57 10.83 19.07
CA ALA A 204 -4.81 10.49 17.88
C ALA A 204 -4.91 11.60 16.83
N LYS A 205 -3.82 11.88 16.13
CA LYS A 205 -3.84 12.80 14.98
C LYS A 205 -4.72 12.23 13.87
N ALA A 206 -5.51 13.09 13.23
CA ALA A 206 -6.27 12.74 12.04
C ALA A 206 -5.44 13.05 10.78
N PHE A 207 -5.82 12.45 9.65
CA PHE A 207 -5.30 12.87 8.36
C PHE A 207 -6.07 14.11 7.87
N PRO A 208 -5.39 15.24 7.55
CA PRO A 208 -6.03 16.43 7.04
C PRO A 208 -6.70 16.24 5.67
N THR A 209 -7.47 17.24 5.25
CA THR A 209 -8.02 17.30 3.90
C THR A 209 -6.92 17.20 2.84
N GLY A 210 -7.16 16.39 1.80
CA GLY A 210 -6.22 16.20 0.69
C GLY A 210 -5.33 14.95 0.82
N TRP A 211 -5.34 14.28 1.97
CA TRP A 211 -4.65 13.00 2.18
C TRP A 211 -5.45 11.80 1.67
N PHE A 212 -6.73 11.75 2.07
CA PHE A 212 -7.70 10.73 1.65
C PHE A 212 -8.97 11.41 1.11
N THR A 213 -9.71 10.74 0.21
CA THR A 213 -10.99 11.24 -0.31
C THR A 213 -12.17 10.83 0.57
N ASP A 214 -12.12 9.64 1.16
CA ASP A 214 -13.21 9.03 1.93
C ASP A 214 -12.74 8.30 3.20
N GLY A 215 -11.49 8.53 3.60
CA GLY A 215 -10.86 7.85 4.73
C GLY A 215 -10.16 6.54 4.40
N LEU A 216 -10.22 6.07 3.14
CA LEU A 216 -9.54 4.87 2.67
C LEU A 216 -8.77 5.10 1.36
N HIS A 217 -9.39 5.76 0.40
CA HIS A 217 -8.77 6.03 -0.90
C HIS A 217 -7.94 7.30 -0.83
N LEU A 218 -6.76 7.25 -1.44
CA LEU A 218 -5.81 8.36 -1.42
C LEU A 218 -6.33 9.54 -2.24
N ASN A 219 -5.96 10.73 -1.80
CA ASN A 219 -6.10 11.98 -2.55
C ASN A 219 -4.69 12.52 -2.86
N VAL A 220 -4.60 13.72 -3.46
CA VAL A 220 -3.37 14.29 -4.04
C VAL A 220 -2.16 14.18 -3.12
N LYS A 221 -2.27 14.52 -1.83
CA LYS A 221 -1.14 14.44 -0.89
C LYS A 221 -0.69 12.99 -0.65
N GLY A 222 -1.65 12.09 -0.43
CA GLY A 222 -1.37 10.67 -0.21
C GLY A 222 -0.74 10.00 -1.43
N TYR A 223 -1.24 10.30 -2.64
CA TYR A 223 -0.64 9.80 -3.88
C TYR A 223 0.73 10.42 -4.18
N ASN A 224 0.99 11.67 -3.77
CA ASN A 224 2.31 12.29 -3.90
C ASN A 224 3.35 11.51 -3.08
N VAL A 225 3.05 11.20 -1.80
CA VAL A 225 3.93 10.38 -0.95
C VAL A 225 4.24 9.04 -1.63
N LEU A 226 3.21 8.34 -2.13
CA LEU A 226 3.38 7.06 -2.83
C LEU A 226 4.25 7.19 -4.08
N SER A 227 3.94 8.17 -4.93
CA SER A 227 4.59 8.32 -6.24
C SER A 227 6.04 8.73 -6.08
N LYS A 228 6.33 9.67 -5.16
CA LYS A 228 7.69 10.09 -4.84
C LYS A 228 8.50 8.94 -4.24
N GLY A 229 7.96 8.27 -3.22
CA GLY A 229 8.64 7.15 -2.56
C GLY A 229 8.92 5.98 -3.52
N LEU A 230 7.98 5.67 -4.42
CA LEU A 230 8.19 4.64 -5.44
C LEU A 230 9.30 5.02 -6.41
N ILE A 231 9.31 6.25 -6.95
CA ILE A 231 10.36 6.68 -7.89
C ILE A 231 11.72 6.70 -7.21
N GLU A 232 11.83 7.24 -5.98
CA GLU A 232 13.08 7.26 -5.23
C GLU A 232 13.60 5.85 -4.93
N LEU A 233 12.71 4.92 -4.58
CA LEU A 233 13.07 3.51 -4.38
C LEU A 233 13.59 2.87 -5.68
N LEU A 234 12.85 3.06 -6.79
CA LEU A 234 13.22 2.51 -8.09
C LEU A 234 14.55 3.05 -8.59
N THR A 235 14.74 4.37 -8.63
CA THR A 235 15.97 4.98 -9.17
C THR A 235 17.19 4.69 -8.31
N LYS A 236 17.01 4.53 -6.98
CA LYS A 236 18.10 4.14 -6.08
C LYS A 236 18.49 2.67 -6.23
N LYS A 237 17.52 1.77 -6.43
CA LYS A 237 17.77 0.32 -6.48
C LYS A 237 18.09 -0.18 -7.88
N TRP A 238 17.42 0.36 -8.88
CA TRP A 238 17.51 -0.01 -10.29
C TRP A 238 17.57 1.26 -11.14
N PRO A 239 18.72 1.94 -11.21
CA PRO A 239 18.90 3.16 -11.99
C PRO A 239 18.49 3.02 -13.46
N GLU A 240 18.57 1.81 -14.02
CA GLU A 240 18.13 1.50 -15.38
C GLU A 240 16.62 1.68 -15.60
N LEU A 241 15.81 1.69 -14.53
CA LEU A 241 14.39 2.00 -14.58
C LEU A 241 14.08 3.49 -14.45
N ALA A 242 15.09 4.35 -14.28
CA ALA A 242 14.87 5.78 -14.25
C ALA A 242 14.30 6.26 -15.60
N PRO A 243 13.32 7.19 -15.64
CA PRO A 243 12.73 7.66 -16.88
C PRO A 243 13.75 8.18 -17.91
N GLU A 244 14.85 8.77 -17.49
CA GLU A 244 15.95 9.25 -18.35
C GLU A 244 16.83 8.14 -18.92
N SER A 245 16.69 6.90 -18.41
CA SER A 245 17.47 5.72 -18.81
C SER A 245 16.69 4.75 -19.70
N LEU A 246 15.42 5.06 -20.02
CA LEU A 246 14.53 4.27 -20.87
C LEU A 246 14.29 4.93 -22.23
#